data_AF-A0A2I0HTH5-F1
#
_entry.id   AF-A0A2I0HTH5-F1
#
_cell.length_a   1.000
_cell.length_b   1.000
_cell.length_c   1.000
_cell.angle_alpha   90.00
_cell.angle_beta   90.00
_cell.angle_gamma   90.00
#
_symmetry.space_group_name_H-M   'P 1'
#
loop_
_entity.id
_entity.type
_entity.pdbx_description
1 polymer ?
#
loop_
_entity_poly.entity_id
_entity_poly.type
_entity_poly.pdbx_seq_one_letter_code
_entity_poly.pdbx_strand_id
1 'polypeptide(L)'
;MNSVLLPVLPSLSRPQAISSQLHHPARRYSHPRSPRCCCCSTLTARRPFLSLPLLPTATAATLDGPGDTFRCHAMSIEAPESTPQSASVIWESLGVLVLLGRLRVTACGGRGPLPSFSPAAFSSSEGYMNSEVYLGVLELMDFGTFYGVTPVDPSPRFQLCRTAALALTDDGIQGYEEKIKLERLSGLPVKVTEKFPHIRDYIAYQLPADVDVKSLLKCQLAIATYGFDGRCFGATGLQLPGVLDELFSYTGPLGAVFSEEGISLYLWAPTAQNVKAHIYSDPLGSDLLESLQLEEIDGVWSISGPRHWEGCYYEYEVCIYHPSTLQVENCSANDPYARGLSSDGRRTLIVNACSDTLKPELWDNLVNEKPQLSSFSDISIYEMHIRDFSANDHTVKPELRGGYLAFTMEDSAGMLHLQKLSGAGLTHVHLLPSFQFAGVEDEKNKWKCVDTKKLEQLPSDSEEQQAQITAIQEEDGYNWG
;
A
#
# COMPACT_ATOMS: atom_id res chain seq x y z
N MET A 1 3.25 39.86 -52.06
CA MET A 1 4.44 39.48 -52.86
C MET A 1 5.49 40.56 -52.67
N ASN A 2 6.77 40.20 -52.49
CA ASN A 2 7.94 41.10 -52.38
C ASN A 2 7.91 42.01 -51.11
N SER A 3 9.01 42.46 -50.50
CA SER A 3 10.46 42.22 -50.67
C SER A 3 11.20 42.57 -49.34
N VAL A 4 12.10 41.75 -48.78
CA VAL A 4 13.59 41.66 -48.99
C VAL A 4 14.46 42.63 -48.13
N LEU A 5 15.54 42.06 -47.56
CA LEU A 5 16.80 42.63 -47.01
C LEU A 5 16.99 43.03 -45.51
N LEU A 6 18.20 42.67 -45.05
CA LEU A 6 18.98 43.01 -43.82
C LEU A 6 19.71 44.39 -44.01
N PRO A 7 20.55 44.99 -43.09
CA PRO A 7 21.50 44.29 -42.17
C PRO A 7 22.10 45.03 -40.92
N VAL A 8 23.16 44.42 -40.34
CA VAL A 8 24.37 45.01 -39.70
C VAL A 8 24.39 45.36 -38.18
N LEU A 9 25.53 45.02 -37.56
CA LEU A 9 26.03 45.35 -36.20
C LEU A 9 27.20 46.36 -36.28
N PRO A 10 27.58 46.99 -35.15
CA PRO A 10 29.01 47.17 -34.86
C PRO A 10 29.42 46.73 -33.44
N SER A 11 30.74 46.68 -33.20
CA SER A 11 31.41 46.14 -32.01
C SER A 11 32.43 47.15 -31.40
N LEU A 12 33.35 46.67 -30.53
CA LEU A 12 34.47 47.36 -29.84
C LEU A 12 34.15 47.90 -28.43
N SER A 13 35.07 47.90 -27.44
CA SER A 13 36.38 47.21 -27.29
C SER A 13 36.92 47.27 -25.83
N ARG A 14 37.80 46.32 -25.46
CA ARG A 14 38.61 46.36 -24.20
C ARG A 14 39.81 47.33 -24.30
N PRO A 15 40.36 47.75 -23.14
CA PRO A 15 41.80 47.99 -22.95
C PRO A 15 42.53 46.83 -22.21
N GLN A 16 43.85 46.75 -22.40
CA GLN A 16 44.84 46.04 -21.55
C GLN A 16 45.75 47.12 -20.88
N ALA A 17 46.78 46.87 -20.04
CA ALA A 17 47.49 45.65 -19.61
C ALA A 17 47.78 45.71 -18.06
N ILE A 18 48.93 45.41 -17.41
CA ILE A 18 50.33 45.08 -17.79
C ILE A 18 51.06 44.28 -16.67
N SER A 19 52.39 44.16 -16.74
CA SER A 19 53.39 43.64 -15.78
C SER A 19 53.24 44.07 -14.29
N SER A 20 53.89 43.42 -13.31
CA SER A 20 55.09 42.52 -13.36
C SER A 20 55.03 41.47 -12.22
N GLN A 21 55.42 40.20 -12.42
CA GLN A 21 56.80 39.64 -12.36
C GLN A 21 57.55 39.85 -11.03
N LEU A 22 58.25 38.86 -10.44
CA LEU A 22 58.57 37.49 -10.87
C LEU A 22 57.81 36.44 -9.96
N HIS A 23 58.20 35.20 -9.60
CA HIS A 23 59.40 34.37 -9.83
C HIS A 23 59.13 32.84 -9.71
N HIS A 24 60.16 32.05 -9.35
CA HIS A 24 60.25 30.57 -9.45
C HIS A 24 61.34 30.05 -8.47
N PRO A 25 61.52 28.72 -8.23
CA PRO A 25 60.87 27.52 -8.80
C PRO A 25 60.07 26.74 -7.70
N ALA A 26 59.83 25.40 -7.64
CA ALA A 26 60.38 24.25 -8.37
C ALA A 26 59.45 23.01 -8.51
N ARG A 27 60.00 22.02 -9.24
CA ARG A 27 59.48 20.72 -9.73
C ARG A 27 59.58 19.61 -8.65
N ARG A 28 58.89 18.45 -8.72
CA ARG A 28 58.67 17.54 -9.89
C ARG A 28 57.35 16.72 -9.84
N TYR A 29 56.81 16.44 -11.03
CA TYR A 29 56.15 15.22 -11.59
C TYR A 29 55.61 14.10 -10.65
N SER A 30 54.50 13.39 -10.93
CA SER A 30 53.61 13.33 -12.12
C SER A 30 52.25 12.62 -11.87
N HIS A 31 51.27 12.86 -12.75
CA HIS A 31 49.91 12.27 -12.90
C HIS A 31 49.84 10.73 -13.15
N PRO A 32 48.63 10.10 -13.22
CA PRO A 32 47.34 10.37 -12.53
C PRO A 32 46.59 9.09 -12.04
N ARG A 33 45.49 9.26 -11.27
CA ARG A 33 44.23 8.47 -11.40
C ARG A 33 43.09 9.07 -10.55
N SER A 34 41.84 8.71 -10.88
CA SER A 34 40.61 9.22 -10.27
C SER A 34 40.17 8.44 -9.02
N PRO A 35 39.42 9.07 -8.10
CA PRO A 35 38.62 8.35 -7.11
C PRO A 35 37.37 7.72 -7.79
N ARG A 36 36.89 6.60 -7.24
CA ARG A 36 35.58 6.01 -7.58
C ARG A 36 34.58 6.36 -6.49
N CYS A 37 33.38 6.80 -6.86
CA CYS A 37 32.22 6.73 -5.97
C CYS A 37 31.76 5.27 -5.90
N CYS A 38 31.49 4.76 -4.69
CA CYS A 38 30.93 3.44 -4.41
C CYS A 38 30.33 3.44 -2.99
N CYS A 39 29.12 3.98 -2.84
CA CYS A 39 28.35 3.91 -1.60
C CYS A 39 27.03 3.16 -1.84
N CYS A 40 27.13 1.85 -2.03
CA CYS A 40 25.98 0.94 -1.88
C CYS A 40 26.29 0.00 -0.71
N SER A 41 25.68 0.24 0.44
CA SER A 41 25.97 -0.45 1.69
C SER A 41 24.67 -0.92 2.35
N THR A 42 24.37 -2.20 2.21
CA THR A 42 23.20 -2.88 2.78
C THR A 42 23.24 -2.92 4.30
N LEU A 43 22.27 -2.29 4.96
CA LEU A 43 22.12 -2.30 6.41
C LEU A 43 21.58 -3.64 6.90
N THR A 44 22.49 -4.57 7.24
CA THR A 44 22.16 -5.79 7.97
C THR A 44 22.09 -5.51 9.47
N ALA A 45 20.87 -5.56 10.04
CA ALA A 45 20.62 -5.25 11.45
C ALA A 45 21.23 -6.29 12.40
N ARG A 46 22.43 -6.02 12.93
CA ARG A 46 23.04 -6.79 14.03
C ARG A 46 22.54 -6.27 15.38
N ARG A 47 21.86 -7.12 16.15
CA ARG A 47 21.52 -6.85 17.57
C ARG A 47 22.81 -6.80 18.41
N PRO A 48 23.06 -5.73 19.20
CA PRO A 48 24.11 -5.74 20.21
C PRO A 48 23.63 -6.45 21.47
N PHE A 49 24.13 -7.65 21.75
CA PHE A 49 24.15 -8.18 23.11
C PHE A 49 25.23 -7.44 23.90
N LEU A 50 24.89 -6.84 25.04
CA LEU A 50 25.84 -6.34 26.03
C LEU A 50 25.47 -6.87 27.41
N SER A 51 26.34 -7.70 27.97
CA SER A 51 26.25 -8.25 29.31
C SER A 51 26.77 -7.25 30.34
N LEU A 52 25.99 -6.99 31.39
CA LEU A 52 26.41 -6.23 32.56
C LEU A 52 26.97 -7.16 33.64
N PRO A 53 28.02 -6.76 34.39
CA PRO A 53 28.63 -7.58 35.43
C PRO A 53 27.81 -7.57 36.74
N LEU A 54 28.00 -8.62 37.54
CA LEU A 54 27.41 -8.81 38.86
C LEU A 54 28.19 -8.08 39.98
N LEU A 55 27.52 -7.94 41.13
CA LEU A 55 27.98 -7.62 42.51
C LEU A 55 27.75 -6.17 42.99
N PRO A 56 27.50 -5.95 44.31
CA PRO A 56 27.07 -6.88 45.36
C PRO A 56 25.79 -6.44 46.12
N THR A 57 25.28 -7.34 46.95
CA THR A 57 24.14 -7.14 47.88
C THR A 57 24.43 -6.14 49.01
N ALA A 58 23.43 -5.33 49.42
CA ALA A 58 23.45 -4.62 50.71
C ALA A 58 22.04 -4.48 51.32
N THR A 59 21.86 -5.05 52.52
CA THR A 59 20.90 -4.71 53.61
C THR A 59 19.47 -4.25 53.31
N ALA A 60 18.50 -5.00 53.83
CA ALA A 60 17.10 -4.57 53.97
C ALA A 60 16.90 -3.59 55.16
N ALA A 61 15.84 -2.79 55.08
CA ALA A 61 15.26 -2.07 56.21
C ALA A 61 13.72 -2.19 56.14
N THR A 62 13.10 -2.62 57.24
CA THR A 62 11.65 -2.86 57.35
C THR A 62 10.93 -1.71 58.04
N LEU A 63 9.78 -1.29 57.50
CA LEU A 63 8.72 -0.58 58.22
C LEU A 63 7.36 -1.06 57.71
N ASP A 64 6.33 -0.97 58.56
CA ASP A 64 5.05 -1.67 58.40
C ASP A 64 4.05 -1.01 57.42
N GLY A 65 3.03 -1.79 57.02
CA GLY A 65 2.00 -1.40 56.04
C GLY A 65 0.78 -0.65 56.65
N PRO A 66 -0.49 -0.92 56.25
CA PRO A 66 -1.01 -2.00 55.39
C PRO A 66 -1.69 -1.52 54.08
N GLY A 67 -1.98 -2.44 53.15
CA GLY A 67 -2.83 -2.17 51.97
C GLY A 67 -2.86 -3.29 50.93
N ASP A 68 -4.01 -3.98 50.83
CA ASP A 68 -4.54 -4.83 49.75
C ASP A 68 -3.61 -5.60 48.79
N THR A 69 -3.65 -6.93 48.89
CA THR A 69 -2.98 -7.87 47.98
C THR A 69 -3.76 -8.14 46.70
N PHE A 70 -3.19 -7.82 45.54
CA PHE A 70 -3.53 -8.48 44.27
C PHE A 70 -2.53 -9.59 43.94
N ARG A 71 -3.02 -10.82 43.71
CA ARG A 71 -2.20 -11.96 43.28
C ARG A 71 -2.21 -12.11 41.77
N CYS A 72 -1.09 -11.79 41.12
CA CYS A 72 -0.80 -12.28 39.77
C CYS A 72 0.03 -13.57 39.87
N HIS A 73 -0.51 -14.70 39.41
CA HIS A 73 0.25 -15.94 39.30
C HIS A 73 1.14 -15.91 38.05
N ALA A 74 2.45 -15.75 38.24
CA ALA A 74 3.42 -16.09 37.22
C ALA A 74 3.63 -17.62 37.21
N MET A 75 3.43 -18.27 36.07
CA MET A 75 3.92 -19.63 35.82
C MET A 75 5.17 -19.55 34.96
N SER A 76 6.29 -20.02 35.50
CA SER A 76 7.52 -20.24 34.73
C SER A 76 7.33 -21.40 33.75
N ILE A 77 7.86 -21.26 32.55
CA ILE A 77 8.09 -22.37 31.61
C ILE A 77 9.56 -22.34 31.22
N GLU A 78 10.23 -23.47 31.37
CA GLU A 78 11.67 -23.61 31.12
C GLU A 78 11.97 -23.72 29.62
N ALA A 79 13.07 -23.12 29.17
CA ALA A 79 13.55 -23.23 27.80
C ALA A 79 14.79 -24.13 27.74
N PRO A 80 14.80 -25.21 26.92
CA PRO A 80 15.98 -26.05 26.77
C PRO A 80 17.03 -25.41 25.84
N GLU A 81 18.28 -25.39 26.27
CA GLU A 81 19.41 -24.95 25.45
C GLU A 81 19.83 -26.02 24.43
N SER A 82 20.16 -25.60 23.20
CA SER A 82 21.12 -26.32 22.36
C SER A 82 21.85 -25.35 21.43
N THR A 83 23.17 -25.51 21.30
CA THR A 83 24.04 -24.65 20.49
C THR A 83 24.28 -25.24 19.10
N PRO A 84 24.67 -24.41 18.10
CA PRO A 84 24.44 -24.77 16.69
C PRO A 84 25.46 -25.75 16.12
N GLN A 85 24.98 -26.66 15.27
CA GLN A 85 25.80 -27.36 14.28
C GLN A 85 25.41 -26.93 12.86
N SER A 86 26.42 -26.74 12.03
CA SER A 86 26.27 -26.32 10.64
C SER A 86 25.78 -27.48 9.76
N ALA A 87 24.54 -27.39 9.28
CA ALA A 87 24.01 -28.25 8.23
C ALA A 87 23.39 -27.40 7.12
N SER A 88 23.81 -27.64 5.87
CA SER A 88 23.13 -27.12 4.68
C SER A 88 21.84 -27.91 4.47
N VAL A 89 20.69 -27.31 4.74
CA VAL A 89 19.38 -27.95 4.54
C VAL A 89 18.79 -27.48 3.20
N ILE A 90 18.28 -28.45 2.45
CA ILE A 90 17.69 -28.28 1.12
C ILE A 90 16.22 -27.88 1.28
N TRP A 91 15.73 -26.96 0.45
CA TRP A 91 14.34 -26.51 0.47
C TRP A 91 13.52 -27.27 -0.57
N GLU A 92 12.56 -28.07 -0.10
CA GLU A 92 11.52 -28.70 -0.91
C GLU A 92 10.16 -28.48 -0.24
N SER A 93 9.12 -28.12 -1.01
CA SER A 93 7.82 -27.68 -0.48
C SER A 93 6.63 -28.25 -1.25
N LEU A 94 5.73 -28.92 -0.53
CA LEU A 94 4.38 -29.30 -0.98
C LEU A 94 3.34 -28.26 -0.53
N GLY A 95 2.14 -28.30 -1.10
CA GLY A 95 1.24 -27.15 -1.19
C GLY A 95 -0.19 -27.50 -1.57
N VAL A 96 -1.13 -26.78 -0.97
CA VAL A 96 -2.54 -27.17 -0.93
C VAL A 96 -3.44 -26.01 -1.34
N LEU A 97 -4.29 -26.23 -2.35
CA LEU A 97 -5.46 -25.39 -2.57
C LEU A 97 -6.48 -25.62 -1.46
N VAL A 98 -7.04 -24.51 -0.99
CA VAL A 98 -8.16 -24.46 -0.07
C VAL A 98 -9.35 -23.80 -0.77
N LEU A 99 -10.16 -24.58 -1.49
CA LEU A 99 -11.51 -24.14 -1.85
C LEU A 99 -12.46 -24.35 -0.68
N LEU A 100 -13.34 -23.37 -0.49
CA LEU A 100 -13.98 -23.07 0.78
C LEU A 100 -15.47 -22.85 0.56
N GLY A 101 -16.29 -23.22 1.54
CA GLY A 101 -17.72 -22.98 1.47
C GLY A 101 -18.46 -23.20 2.78
N ARG A 102 -19.20 -22.18 3.23
CA ARG A 102 -20.25 -22.33 4.24
C ARG A 102 -21.55 -22.73 3.57
N LEU A 103 -21.76 -24.03 3.38
CA LEU A 103 -23.10 -24.55 3.08
C LEU A 103 -23.93 -24.47 4.38
N ARG A 104 -24.59 -23.33 4.61
CA ARG A 104 -25.35 -23.05 5.85
C ARG A 104 -26.70 -23.78 5.85
N VAL A 105 -26.66 -25.11 5.98
CA VAL A 105 -27.83 -25.99 6.01
C VAL A 105 -28.73 -25.63 7.20
N THR A 106 -29.73 -24.79 6.95
CA THR A 106 -30.69 -24.32 7.95
C THR A 106 -31.87 -25.28 7.97
N ALA A 107 -31.75 -26.35 8.75
CA ALA A 107 -32.76 -27.38 8.84
C ALA A 107 -33.98 -26.93 9.68
N CYS A 108 -35.11 -26.66 9.02
CA CYS A 108 -36.40 -26.60 9.71
C CYS A 108 -36.76 -27.99 10.27
N GLY A 109 -37.21 -28.05 11.52
CA GLY A 109 -37.20 -29.27 12.31
C GLY A 109 -38.27 -30.32 11.96
N GLY A 110 -37.91 -31.59 12.13
CA GLY A 110 -38.82 -32.74 12.16
C GLY A 110 -38.37 -33.72 13.26
N ARG A 111 -39.32 -34.29 14.02
CA ARG A 111 -39.01 -35.22 15.13
C ARG A 111 -38.88 -36.66 14.63
N GLY A 112 -37.76 -37.33 14.92
CA GLY A 112 -37.56 -38.76 14.67
C GLY A 112 -36.35 -39.29 15.45
N PRO A 113 -36.34 -40.56 15.93
CA PRO A 113 -35.30 -41.06 16.81
C PRO A 113 -34.04 -41.58 16.08
N LEU A 114 -32.89 -41.41 16.74
CA LEU A 114 -31.60 -42.00 16.36
C LEU A 114 -31.52 -43.48 16.75
N PRO A 115 -30.77 -44.30 15.98
CA PRO A 115 -29.95 -45.37 16.51
C PRO A 115 -28.45 -45.01 16.47
N SER A 116 -27.70 -45.44 17.48
CA SER A 116 -26.26 -45.17 17.67
C SER A 116 -25.36 -46.26 17.09
N PHE A 117 -24.15 -45.91 16.63
CA PHE A 117 -22.98 -46.82 16.64
C PHE A 117 -21.65 -46.04 16.81
N SER A 118 -20.62 -46.76 17.29
CA SER A 118 -19.33 -46.22 17.77
C SER A 118 -18.20 -46.33 16.73
N PRO A 119 -17.09 -45.56 16.86
CA PRO A 119 -16.00 -45.55 15.90
C PRO A 119 -15.00 -46.71 16.05
N ALA A 120 -14.22 -46.97 14.99
CA ALA A 120 -13.01 -47.80 14.97
C ALA A 120 -11.87 -47.05 14.24
N ALA A 121 -10.61 -47.45 14.43
CA ALA A 121 -9.42 -46.64 14.11
C ALA A 121 -8.21 -47.47 13.59
N PHE A 122 -7.11 -46.76 13.25
CA PHE A 122 -5.80 -47.26 12.77
C PHE A 122 -5.79 -47.86 11.35
N SER A 123 -4.71 -47.80 10.54
CA SER A 123 -3.41 -47.06 10.61
C SER A 123 -2.68 -47.07 9.25
N SER A 124 -1.60 -46.28 9.11
CA SER A 124 -0.35 -46.56 8.32
C SER A 124 -0.43 -46.83 6.80
N SER A 125 0.51 -46.41 5.95
CA SER A 125 1.72 -45.55 6.10
C SER A 125 2.35 -45.23 4.73
N GLU A 126 3.17 -44.17 4.69
CA GLU A 126 4.28 -43.91 3.74
C GLU A 126 4.03 -43.78 2.21
N GLY A 127 4.30 -42.56 1.71
CA GLY A 127 5.32 -42.39 0.65
C GLY A 127 4.85 -42.08 -0.78
N TYR A 128 5.02 -40.83 -1.21
CA TYR A 128 5.82 -40.40 -2.39
C TYR A 128 5.93 -38.85 -2.40
N MET A 129 6.86 -38.27 -3.16
CA MET A 129 7.12 -36.81 -3.19
C MET A 129 6.61 -36.17 -4.49
N ASN A 130 6.28 -34.87 -4.47
CA ASN A 130 6.50 -33.88 -5.54
C ASN A 130 6.02 -32.47 -5.11
N SER A 131 6.71 -31.42 -5.54
CA SER A 131 6.49 -30.02 -5.15
C SER A 131 5.16 -29.41 -5.61
N GLU A 132 4.57 -28.51 -4.82
CA GLU A 132 3.23 -27.92 -5.05
C GLU A 132 3.08 -26.48 -4.49
N VAL A 133 1.97 -25.82 -4.83
CA VAL A 133 1.62 -24.41 -4.54
C VAL A 133 0.33 -24.32 -3.71
N TYR A 134 0.18 -23.30 -2.84
CA TYR A 134 -1.04 -23.08 -2.06
C TYR A 134 -1.96 -22.02 -2.70
N LEU A 135 -3.25 -22.08 -2.35
CA LEU A 135 -4.25 -21.12 -2.82
C LEU A 135 -5.33 -20.81 -1.77
N GLY A 136 -5.61 -19.52 -1.63
CA GLY A 136 -6.98 -18.97 -1.74
C GLY A 136 -7.85 -18.99 -0.49
N VAL A 137 -8.46 -17.86 -0.16
CA VAL A 137 -9.49 -17.76 0.90
C VAL A 137 -10.75 -17.17 0.31
N LEU A 138 -11.85 -17.92 0.43
CA LEU A 138 -13.21 -17.52 0.03
C LEU A 138 -14.01 -17.12 1.28
N GLU A 139 -14.17 -15.82 1.50
CA GLU A 139 -15.42 -15.33 2.09
C GLU A 139 -16.47 -15.13 0.99
N LEU A 140 -17.74 -15.08 1.40
CA LEU A 140 -18.88 -14.97 0.49
C LEU A 140 -19.03 -13.54 -0.04
N MET A 141 -18.89 -13.37 -1.35
CA MET A 141 -19.56 -12.27 -2.06
C MET A 141 -20.86 -12.81 -2.68
N ASP A 142 -21.93 -12.03 -2.55
CA ASP A 142 -23.31 -12.50 -2.69
C ASP A 142 -23.78 -12.54 -4.15
N PHE A 143 -24.11 -13.75 -4.63
CA PHE A 143 -24.88 -13.98 -5.85
C PHE A 143 -25.77 -15.23 -5.71
N GLY A 144 -26.98 -15.03 -5.20
CA GLY A 144 -28.09 -15.97 -5.38
C GLY A 144 -28.27 -17.02 -4.27
N THR A 145 -29.26 -16.81 -3.41
CA THR A 145 -29.68 -17.80 -2.41
C THR A 145 -30.53 -18.90 -3.04
N PHE A 146 -30.14 -20.17 -2.89
CA PHE A 146 -30.98 -21.34 -3.20
C PHE A 146 -31.18 -22.24 -1.97
N TYR A 147 -32.36 -22.85 -1.87
CA TYR A 147 -32.76 -23.71 -0.76
C TYR A 147 -32.79 -25.19 -1.19
N GLY A 148 -32.12 -26.05 -0.42
CA GLY A 148 -32.18 -27.50 -0.62
C GLY A 148 -31.61 -28.26 0.59
N VAL A 149 -32.38 -29.21 1.13
CA VAL A 149 -31.95 -30.04 2.27
C VAL A 149 -31.73 -31.47 1.79
N THR A 150 -30.47 -31.91 1.74
CA THR A 150 -30.07 -33.33 1.91
C THR A 150 -28.55 -33.42 2.17
N PRO A 151 -28.08 -34.38 2.97
CA PRO A 151 -26.65 -34.66 3.13
C PRO A 151 -26.19 -35.59 1.99
N VAL A 152 -25.68 -34.99 0.91
CA VAL A 152 -25.19 -35.70 -0.29
C VAL A 152 -23.79 -35.18 -0.58
N ASP A 153 -22.81 -36.05 -0.79
CA ASP A 153 -21.41 -35.63 -1.02
C ASP A 153 -21.31 -34.96 -2.39
N PRO A 154 -21.15 -33.61 -2.46
CA PRO A 154 -21.17 -32.91 -3.73
C PRO A 154 -19.81 -33.05 -4.40
N SER A 155 -19.78 -33.15 -5.72
CA SER A 155 -18.55 -33.00 -6.48
C SER A 155 -18.43 -31.55 -6.96
N PRO A 156 -17.77 -30.64 -6.22
CA PRO A 156 -17.53 -29.29 -6.69
C PRO A 156 -16.64 -29.33 -7.94
N ARG A 157 -16.88 -28.37 -8.83
CA ARG A 157 -16.10 -28.15 -10.03
C ARG A 157 -15.71 -26.68 -10.09
N PHE A 158 -14.43 -26.45 -10.36
CA PHE A 158 -13.87 -25.13 -10.64
C PHE A 158 -14.15 -24.81 -12.11
N GLN A 159 -14.61 -23.59 -12.39
CA GLN A 159 -14.96 -23.13 -13.72
C GLN A 159 -14.37 -21.75 -13.97
N LEU A 160 -13.86 -21.53 -15.17
CA LEU A 160 -13.14 -20.31 -15.53
C LEU A 160 -13.48 -19.81 -16.93
N CYS A 161 -13.34 -18.50 -17.13
CA CYS A 161 -13.41 -17.85 -18.42
C CYS A 161 -12.46 -16.64 -18.43
N ARG A 162 -11.53 -16.59 -19.38
CA ARG A 162 -10.60 -15.47 -19.57
C ARG A 162 -11.31 -14.20 -20.04
N THR A 163 -12.41 -14.37 -20.80
CA THR A 163 -13.22 -13.27 -21.36
C THR A 163 -14.39 -12.82 -20.47
N ALA A 164 -14.47 -13.33 -19.24
CA ALA A 164 -15.52 -13.02 -18.25
C ALA A 164 -16.98 -13.27 -18.71
N ALA A 165 -17.18 -14.37 -19.45
CA ALA A 165 -18.48 -14.78 -19.99
C ALA A 165 -19.23 -15.84 -19.13
N LEU A 166 -18.85 -16.07 -17.87
CA LEU A 166 -19.57 -17.03 -17.00
C LEU A 166 -20.98 -16.52 -16.69
N ALA A 167 -21.98 -17.37 -16.94
CA ALA A 167 -23.37 -17.08 -16.63
C ALA A 167 -24.01 -18.25 -15.88
N LEU A 168 -24.79 -17.97 -14.83
CA LEU A 168 -25.58 -18.98 -14.13
C LEU A 168 -26.93 -19.15 -14.85
N THR A 169 -27.22 -20.38 -15.29
CA THR A 169 -28.54 -20.78 -15.83
C THR A 169 -29.16 -21.87 -14.95
N ASP A 170 -30.39 -22.29 -15.29
CA ASP A 170 -31.07 -23.41 -14.61
C ASP A 170 -30.29 -24.74 -14.69
N ASP A 171 -29.42 -24.89 -15.70
CA ASP A 171 -28.49 -26.02 -15.88
C ASP A 171 -27.14 -25.83 -15.15
N GLY A 172 -26.97 -24.73 -14.41
CA GLY A 172 -25.74 -24.34 -13.71
C GLY A 172 -24.88 -23.33 -14.49
N ILE A 173 -23.59 -23.21 -14.12
CA ILE A 173 -22.69 -22.25 -14.76
C ILE A 173 -22.36 -22.69 -16.19
N GLN A 174 -22.68 -21.82 -17.15
CA GLN A 174 -22.35 -21.85 -18.57
C GLN A 174 -21.28 -20.80 -18.93
N GLY A 175 -20.83 -20.77 -20.19
CA GLY A 175 -19.87 -19.77 -20.68
C GLY A 175 -18.42 -19.98 -20.22
N TYR A 176 -18.13 -21.12 -19.57
CA TYR A 176 -16.79 -21.49 -19.14
C TYR A 176 -15.95 -22.01 -20.31
N GLU A 177 -14.67 -21.63 -20.32
CA GLU A 177 -13.66 -22.16 -21.23
C GLU A 177 -13.16 -23.54 -20.74
N GLU A 178 -13.08 -23.73 -19.42
CA GLU A 178 -12.61 -24.97 -18.81
C GLU A 178 -13.36 -25.31 -17.50
N LYS A 179 -13.39 -26.60 -17.13
CA LYS A 179 -14.16 -27.13 -16.00
C LYS A 179 -13.42 -28.27 -15.29
N ILE A 180 -12.71 -27.91 -14.22
CA ILE A 180 -11.80 -28.80 -13.50
C ILE A 180 -12.54 -29.45 -12.33
N LYS A 181 -12.39 -30.77 -12.14
CA LYS A 181 -12.93 -31.48 -10.97
C LYS A 181 -12.00 -31.25 -9.78
N LEU A 182 -12.58 -31.07 -8.60
CA LEU A 182 -11.87 -30.80 -7.35
C LEU A 182 -11.88 -32.04 -6.44
N GLU A 183 -10.81 -32.20 -5.66
CA GLU A 183 -10.57 -33.36 -4.79
C GLU A 183 -10.76 -32.93 -3.32
N ARG A 184 -11.55 -33.68 -2.54
CA ARG A 184 -11.91 -33.28 -1.16
C ARG A 184 -10.82 -33.66 -0.16
N LEU A 185 -10.41 -32.70 0.67
CA LEU A 185 -9.40 -32.89 1.71
C LEU A 185 -10.01 -33.22 3.08
N SER A 186 -9.19 -33.78 3.97
CA SER A 186 -9.56 -34.13 5.35
C SER A 186 -9.76 -32.91 6.26
N GLY A 187 -9.19 -31.76 5.91
CA GLY A 187 -9.30 -30.50 6.63
C GLY A 187 -8.40 -29.42 6.04
N LEU A 188 -8.38 -28.25 6.69
CA LEU A 188 -7.52 -27.13 6.33
C LEU A 188 -6.08 -27.34 6.84
N PRO A 189 -5.03 -26.99 6.06
CA PRO A 189 -3.66 -26.97 6.57
C PRO A 189 -3.50 -25.97 7.73
N VAL A 190 -2.65 -26.31 8.70
CA VAL A 190 -2.43 -25.48 9.91
C VAL A 190 -2.04 -24.05 9.57
N LYS A 191 -1.11 -23.84 8.63
CA LYS A 191 -0.72 -22.50 8.12
C LYS A 191 -1.92 -21.64 7.70
N VAL A 192 -2.93 -22.26 7.08
CA VAL A 192 -4.12 -21.57 6.56
C VAL A 192 -5.05 -21.20 7.72
N THR A 193 -5.21 -22.06 8.72
CA THR A 193 -6.05 -21.75 9.90
C THR A 193 -5.37 -20.80 10.89
N GLU A 194 -4.03 -20.74 10.91
CA GLU A 194 -3.25 -19.73 11.64
C GLU A 194 -3.35 -18.35 10.98
N LYS A 195 -3.19 -18.28 9.64
CA LYS A 195 -3.29 -17.03 8.88
C LYS A 195 -4.72 -16.51 8.78
N PHE A 196 -5.70 -17.41 8.69
CA PHE A 196 -7.12 -17.08 8.49
C PHE A 196 -8.01 -17.79 9.54
N PRO A 197 -7.93 -17.38 10.83
CA PRO A 197 -8.59 -18.09 11.94
C PRO A 197 -10.12 -18.03 11.94
N HIS A 198 -10.74 -17.30 11.02
CA HIS A 198 -12.19 -17.18 10.85
C HIS A 198 -12.80 -18.27 9.94
N ILE A 199 -12.01 -18.90 9.05
CA ILE A 199 -12.46 -20.00 8.16
C ILE A 199 -12.20 -21.41 8.72
N ARG A 200 -11.67 -21.56 9.95
CA ARG A 200 -11.11 -22.83 10.47
C ARG A 200 -12.01 -24.07 10.37
N ASP A 201 -13.33 -23.89 10.36
CA ASP A 201 -14.34 -24.97 10.35
C ASP A 201 -14.89 -25.27 8.94
N TYR A 202 -14.31 -24.68 7.89
CA TYR A 202 -14.77 -24.85 6.51
C TYR A 202 -14.21 -26.15 5.89
N ILE A 203 -14.95 -26.70 4.92
CA ILE A 203 -14.48 -27.82 4.09
C ILE A 203 -13.38 -27.30 3.14
N ALA A 204 -12.37 -28.11 2.87
CA ALA A 204 -11.27 -27.84 1.94
C ALA A 204 -11.31 -28.77 0.71
N TYR A 205 -10.99 -28.26 -0.48
CA TYR A 205 -10.79 -29.05 -1.71
C TYR A 205 -9.58 -28.56 -2.51
N GLN A 206 -8.85 -29.51 -3.11
CA GLN A 206 -7.63 -29.31 -3.90
C GLN A 206 -7.94 -29.25 -5.41
N LEU A 207 -7.11 -28.54 -6.19
CA LEU A 207 -7.03 -28.64 -7.67
C LEU A 207 -6.01 -29.73 -8.03
N PRO A 208 -6.13 -30.37 -9.21
CA PRO A 208 -5.06 -31.18 -9.77
C PRO A 208 -3.73 -30.41 -9.88
N ALA A 209 -2.61 -31.08 -9.60
CA ALA A 209 -1.28 -30.46 -9.49
C ALA A 209 -0.67 -30.00 -10.83
N ASP A 210 -1.27 -30.37 -11.96
CA ASP A 210 -0.90 -29.99 -13.32
C ASP A 210 -1.53 -28.66 -13.80
N VAL A 211 -2.36 -28.03 -12.97
CA VAL A 211 -3.09 -26.80 -13.30
C VAL A 211 -2.20 -25.56 -13.14
N ASP A 212 -2.04 -24.75 -14.20
CA ASP A 212 -1.35 -23.46 -14.14
C ASP A 212 -2.19 -22.39 -13.41
N VAL A 213 -2.05 -22.41 -12.08
CA VAL A 213 -2.65 -21.46 -11.16
C VAL A 213 -2.40 -19.99 -11.56
N LYS A 214 -1.19 -19.65 -12.03
CA LYS A 214 -0.84 -18.24 -12.32
C LYS A 214 -1.65 -17.69 -13.49
N SER A 215 -1.89 -18.50 -14.52
CA SER A 215 -2.83 -18.14 -15.61
C SER A 215 -4.29 -18.04 -15.14
N LEU A 216 -4.73 -18.91 -14.23
CA LEU A 216 -6.14 -18.91 -13.77
C LEU A 216 -6.52 -17.64 -13.02
N LEU A 217 -5.61 -17.07 -12.22
CA LEU A 217 -5.87 -15.88 -11.40
C LEU A 217 -6.10 -14.59 -12.21
N LYS A 218 -5.86 -14.63 -13.53
CA LYS A 218 -6.14 -13.54 -14.48
C LYS A 218 -7.51 -13.67 -15.15
N CYS A 219 -8.28 -14.71 -14.83
CA CYS A 219 -9.58 -15.02 -15.43
C CYS A 219 -10.75 -14.70 -14.47
N GLN A 220 -11.97 -14.68 -14.99
CA GLN A 220 -13.16 -14.83 -14.15
C GLN A 220 -13.24 -16.27 -13.64
N LEU A 221 -13.37 -16.43 -12.31
CA LEU A 221 -13.35 -17.72 -11.63
C LEU A 221 -14.62 -17.96 -10.81
N ALA A 222 -15.14 -19.18 -10.86
CA ALA A 222 -16.27 -19.62 -10.04
C ALA A 222 -16.14 -21.09 -9.60
N ILE A 223 -16.78 -21.43 -8.48
CA ILE A 223 -17.02 -22.81 -8.04
C ILE A 223 -18.51 -23.12 -8.22
N ALA A 224 -18.83 -24.26 -8.83
CA ALA A 224 -20.19 -24.82 -8.83
C ALA A 224 -20.22 -26.17 -8.11
N THR A 225 -21.25 -26.39 -7.30
CA THR A 225 -21.51 -27.69 -6.63
C THR A 225 -22.56 -28.47 -7.42
N TYR A 226 -22.28 -29.76 -7.65
CA TYR A 226 -23.16 -30.65 -8.41
C TYR A 226 -23.57 -31.87 -7.59
N GLY A 227 -24.85 -32.23 -7.67
CA GLY A 227 -25.40 -33.45 -7.06
C GLY A 227 -25.28 -34.67 -7.97
N PHE A 228 -25.66 -35.85 -7.45
CA PHE A 228 -25.60 -37.12 -8.21
C PHE A 228 -26.56 -37.19 -9.41
N ASP A 229 -27.58 -36.33 -9.48
CA ASP A 229 -28.46 -36.17 -10.64
C ASP A 229 -27.88 -35.24 -11.72
N GLY A 230 -26.69 -34.69 -11.49
CA GLY A 230 -26.00 -33.77 -12.40
C GLY A 230 -26.45 -32.31 -12.31
N ARG A 231 -27.44 -31.98 -11.47
CA ARG A 231 -27.91 -30.59 -11.30
C ARG A 231 -26.93 -29.76 -10.48
N CYS A 232 -26.90 -28.46 -10.76
CA CYS A 232 -26.19 -27.47 -9.95
C CYS A 232 -27.00 -27.18 -8.65
N PHE A 233 -26.33 -27.21 -7.50
CA PHE A 233 -26.95 -26.92 -6.19
C PHE A 233 -26.54 -25.55 -5.62
N GLY A 234 -25.52 -24.92 -6.20
CA GLY A 234 -25.03 -23.62 -5.78
C GLY A 234 -23.75 -23.24 -6.52
N ALA A 235 -23.61 -21.96 -6.82
CA ALA A 235 -22.48 -21.35 -7.50
C ALA A 235 -21.97 -20.15 -6.69
N THR A 236 -20.67 -19.86 -6.73
CA THR A 236 -20.09 -18.66 -6.11
C THR A 236 -18.76 -18.29 -6.76
N GLY A 237 -18.37 -17.01 -6.68
CA GLY A 237 -17.03 -16.55 -7.08
C GLY A 237 -15.97 -16.91 -6.04
N LEU A 238 -14.70 -16.64 -6.33
CA LEU A 238 -13.59 -16.83 -5.40
C LEU A 238 -13.05 -15.48 -4.94
N GLN A 239 -12.72 -15.36 -3.66
CA GLN A 239 -11.80 -14.34 -3.18
C GLN A 239 -10.37 -14.87 -3.23
N LEU A 240 -9.43 -13.98 -3.53
CA LEU A 240 -8.06 -14.33 -3.93
C LEU A 240 -6.90 -13.89 -2.99
N PRO A 241 -7.01 -13.02 -1.96
CA PRO A 241 -5.85 -12.59 -1.17
C PRO A 241 -4.94 -13.72 -0.68
N GLY A 242 -5.52 -14.80 -0.13
CA GLY A 242 -4.76 -15.95 0.37
C GLY A 242 -3.95 -16.73 -0.69
N VAL A 243 -4.30 -16.63 -1.99
CA VAL A 243 -3.45 -17.18 -3.07
C VAL A 243 -2.43 -16.15 -3.56
N LEU A 244 -2.85 -14.89 -3.72
CA LEU A 244 -1.97 -13.84 -4.23
C LEU A 244 -0.77 -13.63 -3.29
N ASP A 245 -0.99 -13.74 -1.99
CA ASP A 245 0.09 -13.73 -1.01
C ASP A 245 1.06 -14.91 -1.17
N GLU A 246 0.60 -16.15 -1.38
CA GLU A 246 1.52 -17.31 -1.47
C GLU A 246 2.33 -17.27 -2.78
N LEU A 247 1.67 -16.95 -3.90
CA LEU A 247 2.28 -17.00 -5.23
C LEU A 247 3.05 -15.74 -5.64
N PHE A 248 2.69 -14.59 -5.08
CA PHE A 248 3.16 -13.28 -5.54
C PHE A 248 3.53 -12.34 -4.38
N SER A 249 3.78 -12.84 -3.17
CA SER A 249 4.41 -12.05 -2.11
C SER A 249 5.73 -11.45 -2.61
N TYR A 250 5.79 -10.13 -2.68
CA TYR A 250 6.88 -9.41 -3.32
C TYR A 250 7.52 -8.39 -2.37
N THR A 251 8.84 -8.38 -2.32
CA THR A 251 9.66 -7.52 -1.44
C THR A 251 10.70 -6.69 -2.20
N GLY A 252 10.58 -6.63 -3.53
CA GLY A 252 11.44 -5.83 -4.40
C GLY A 252 10.94 -4.39 -4.58
N PRO A 253 11.51 -3.64 -5.54
CA PRO A 253 11.10 -2.27 -5.85
C PRO A 253 9.66 -2.19 -6.38
N LEU A 254 8.91 -1.18 -5.93
CA LEU A 254 7.60 -0.79 -6.45
C LEU A 254 7.55 0.74 -6.63
N GLY A 255 6.77 1.21 -7.61
CA GLY A 255 6.76 2.59 -8.08
C GLY A 255 7.92 2.94 -9.02
N ALA A 256 8.22 4.23 -9.14
CA ALA A 256 9.33 4.74 -9.92
C ALA A 256 10.67 4.67 -9.17
N VAL A 257 11.63 3.92 -9.73
CA VAL A 257 13.01 3.79 -9.23
C VAL A 257 13.96 4.53 -10.16
N PHE A 258 14.91 5.24 -9.57
CA PHE A 258 15.89 6.09 -10.26
C PHE A 258 17.30 5.49 -10.20
N SER A 259 18.02 5.47 -11.32
CA SER A 259 19.43 5.03 -11.38
C SER A 259 20.29 6.01 -12.18
N GLU A 260 21.59 5.71 -12.38
CA GLU A 260 22.45 6.50 -13.28
C GLU A 260 22.09 6.26 -14.76
N GLU A 261 21.59 5.06 -15.09
CA GLU A 261 21.24 4.60 -16.43
C GLU A 261 19.85 5.09 -16.89
N GLY A 262 18.88 5.21 -15.98
CA GLY A 262 17.50 5.51 -16.35
C GLY A 262 16.51 5.55 -15.19
N ILE A 263 15.24 5.28 -15.52
CA ILE A 263 14.12 5.20 -14.58
C ILE A 263 13.35 3.92 -14.87
N SER A 264 13.05 3.14 -13.83
CA SER A 264 12.29 1.90 -13.95
C SER A 264 10.96 2.03 -13.20
N LEU A 265 9.86 1.60 -13.82
CA LEU A 265 8.53 1.56 -13.21
C LEU A 265 8.20 0.11 -12.82
N TYR A 266 7.56 -0.07 -11.66
CA TYR A 266 7.23 -1.38 -11.11
C TYR A 266 5.83 -1.37 -10.45
N LEU A 267 4.90 -2.16 -11.00
CA LEU A 267 3.53 -2.29 -10.49
C LEU A 267 3.22 -3.75 -10.12
N TRP A 268 2.83 -3.99 -8.87
CA TRP A 268 2.29 -5.29 -8.44
C TRP A 268 0.82 -5.40 -8.89
N ALA A 269 0.55 -6.27 -9.88
CA ALA A 269 -0.80 -6.50 -10.42
C ALA A 269 -0.96 -7.94 -10.95
N PRO A 270 -0.84 -8.97 -10.09
CA PRO A 270 -0.79 -10.37 -10.52
C PRO A 270 -2.05 -10.88 -11.23
N THR A 271 -3.21 -10.28 -10.96
CA THR A 271 -4.49 -10.64 -11.59
C THR A 271 -4.77 -9.87 -12.90
N ALA A 272 -3.90 -8.92 -13.28
CA ALA A 272 -4.02 -8.23 -14.57
C ALA A 272 -3.69 -9.18 -15.73
N GLN A 273 -4.42 -9.02 -16.83
CA GLN A 273 -4.16 -9.66 -18.12
C GLN A 273 -3.13 -8.86 -18.95
N ASN A 274 -3.08 -7.53 -18.76
CA ASN A 274 -2.11 -6.65 -19.42
C ASN A 274 -1.90 -5.36 -18.62
N VAL A 275 -0.69 -4.78 -18.64
CA VAL A 275 -0.43 -3.42 -18.14
C VAL A 275 0.37 -2.61 -19.15
N LYS A 276 -0.05 -1.37 -19.40
CA LYS A 276 0.77 -0.34 -20.06
C LYS A 276 1.02 0.83 -19.12
N ALA A 277 2.11 1.55 -19.33
CA ALA A 277 2.30 2.92 -18.83
C ALA A 277 2.10 3.91 -19.97
N HIS A 278 1.30 4.94 -19.73
CA HIS A 278 1.12 6.09 -20.61
C HIS A 278 1.89 7.28 -20.04
N ILE A 279 2.89 7.78 -20.75
CA ILE A 279 3.79 8.86 -20.31
C ILE A 279 3.38 10.18 -20.99
N TYR A 280 3.25 11.26 -20.22
CA TYR A 280 2.78 12.57 -20.66
C TYR A 280 3.77 13.69 -20.29
N SER A 281 3.85 14.72 -21.14
CA SER A 281 4.64 15.94 -20.85
C SER A 281 3.94 16.92 -19.91
N ASP A 282 2.61 16.81 -19.76
CA ASP A 282 1.77 17.80 -19.09
C ASP A 282 0.92 17.17 -17.96
N PRO A 283 0.70 17.88 -16.83
CA PRO A 283 -0.10 17.39 -15.70
C PRO A 283 -1.57 17.05 -16.03
N LEU A 284 -2.16 17.69 -17.05
CA LEU A 284 -3.61 17.68 -17.32
C LEU A 284 -3.96 17.47 -18.81
N GLY A 285 -3.07 17.84 -19.73
CA GLY A 285 -3.31 17.84 -21.17
C GLY A 285 -3.34 16.46 -21.84
N SER A 286 -3.68 16.43 -23.13
CA SER A 286 -3.74 15.20 -23.95
C SER A 286 -2.38 14.75 -24.52
N ASP A 287 -1.28 15.40 -24.14
CA ASP A 287 0.03 15.27 -24.78
C ASP A 287 0.76 14.01 -24.30
N LEU A 288 0.28 12.87 -24.79
CA LEU A 288 0.89 11.55 -24.65
C LEU A 288 2.19 11.49 -25.45
N LEU A 289 3.31 11.31 -24.75
CA LEU A 289 4.65 11.15 -25.33
C LEU A 289 4.88 9.70 -25.77
N GLU A 290 4.59 8.75 -24.87
CA GLU A 290 4.86 7.33 -25.05
C GLU A 290 3.74 6.49 -24.46
N SER A 291 3.39 5.39 -25.13
CA SER A 291 2.50 4.35 -24.60
C SER A 291 3.23 3.02 -24.66
N LEU A 292 3.50 2.44 -23.49
CA LEU A 292 4.54 1.44 -23.33
C LEU A 292 3.99 0.20 -22.62
N GLN A 293 4.16 -0.95 -23.26
CA GLN A 293 3.80 -2.25 -22.71
C GLN A 293 4.79 -2.64 -21.60
N LEU A 294 4.29 -3.02 -20.42
CA LEU A 294 5.12 -3.58 -19.35
C LEU A 294 5.28 -5.10 -19.52
N GLU A 295 6.39 -5.63 -19.01
CA GLU A 295 6.67 -7.07 -18.94
C GLU A 295 6.38 -7.59 -17.52
N GLU A 296 5.65 -8.70 -17.42
CA GLU A 296 5.33 -9.34 -16.13
C GLU A 296 6.38 -10.38 -15.74
N ILE A 297 6.89 -10.28 -14.50
CA ILE A 297 7.65 -11.33 -13.83
C ILE A 297 7.03 -11.56 -12.46
N ASP A 298 6.53 -12.77 -12.21
CA ASP A 298 5.93 -13.21 -10.94
C ASP A 298 4.95 -12.20 -10.31
N GLY A 299 3.99 -11.72 -11.11
CA GLY A 299 2.93 -10.82 -10.66
C GLY A 299 3.30 -9.33 -10.63
N VAL A 300 4.56 -9.00 -10.84
CA VAL A 300 5.04 -7.61 -10.96
C VAL A 300 5.27 -7.27 -12.42
N TRP A 301 4.57 -6.24 -12.87
CA TRP A 301 4.74 -5.62 -14.18
C TRP A 301 5.84 -4.58 -14.09
N SER A 302 6.76 -4.57 -15.05
CA SER A 302 7.86 -3.61 -15.05
C SER A 302 8.27 -3.14 -16.44
N ILE A 303 8.89 -1.96 -16.48
CA ILE A 303 9.59 -1.42 -17.66
C ILE A 303 10.75 -0.54 -17.19
N SER A 304 11.82 -0.46 -17.99
CA SER A 304 12.92 0.48 -17.77
C SER A 304 13.04 1.44 -18.96
N GLY A 305 13.10 2.73 -18.66
CA GLY A 305 13.11 3.82 -19.62
C GLY A 305 14.20 4.87 -19.36
N PRO A 306 14.30 5.88 -20.24
CA PRO A 306 15.35 6.88 -20.18
C PRO A 306 15.20 7.84 -18.99
N ARG A 307 16.34 8.34 -18.50
CA ARG A 307 16.41 9.32 -17.40
C ARG A 307 15.55 10.57 -17.60
N HIS A 308 15.21 10.92 -18.85
CA HIS A 308 14.41 12.11 -19.19
C HIS A 308 12.91 11.99 -18.84
N TRP A 309 12.44 10.83 -18.38
CA TRP A 309 11.10 10.73 -17.77
C TRP A 309 10.98 11.50 -16.45
N GLU A 310 12.07 11.93 -15.82
CA GLU A 310 12.02 12.78 -14.62
C GLU A 310 11.34 14.13 -14.91
N GLY A 311 10.26 14.41 -14.18
CA GLY A 311 9.38 15.57 -14.42
C GLY A 311 8.23 15.29 -15.38
N CYS A 312 8.19 14.14 -16.07
CA CYS A 312 7.02 13.69 -16.82
C CYS A 312 5.93 13.12 -15.88
N TYR A 313 4.71 13.05 -16.40
CA TYR A 313 3.56 12.48 -15.72
C TYR A 313 3.20 11.12 -16.31
N TYR A 314 2.52 10.26 -15.56
CA TYR A 314 2.04 8.97 -16.06
C TYR A 314 0.76 8.47 -15.38
N GLU A 315 0.11 7.55 -16.10
CA GLU A 315 -1.00 6.71 -15.67
C GLU A 315 -0.72 5.27 -16.15
N TYR A 316 -1.16 4.25 -15.42
CA TYR A 316 -1.19 2.87 -15.90
C TYR A 316 -2.53 2.54 -16.53
N GLU A 317 -2.52 1.94 -17.72
CA GLU A 317 -3.68 1.25 -18.29
C GLU A 317 -3.59 -0.23 -17.89
N VAL A 318 -4.50 -0.66 -17.01
CA VAL A 318 -4.52 -2.01 -16.44
C VAL A 318 -5.73 -2.77 -16.98
N CYS A 319 -5.48 -3.80 -17.79
CA CYS A 319 -6.49 -4.74 -18.26
C CYS A 319 -6.68 -5.84 -17.21
N ILE A 320 -7.84 -5.91 -16.55
CA ILE A 320 -8.05 -6.75 -15.36
C ILE A 320 -9.52 -7.20 -15.23
N TYR A 321 -9.75 -8.41 -14.70
CA TYR A 321 -11.09 -8.85 -14.31
C TYR A 321 -11.53 -8.15 -13.02
N HIS A 322 -12.64 -7.40 -13.05
CA HIS A 322 -13.15 -6.65 -11.90
C HIS A 322 -14.41 -7.30 -11.28
N PRO A 323 -14.35 -7.82 -10.04
CA PRO A 323 -15.45 -8.60 -9.47
C PRO A 323 -16.78 -7.86 -9.23
N SER A 324 -16.79 -6.52 -9.13
CA SER A 324 -18.05 -5.77 -8.91
C SER A 324 -18.87 -5.55 -10.19
N THR A 325 -18.24 -5.62 -11.36
CA THR A 325 -18.86 -5.43 -12.68
C THR A 325 -18.92 -6.72 -13.51
N LEU A 326 -18.26 -7.78 -13.01
CA LEU A 326 -18.15 -9.11 -13.59
C LEU A 326 -17.55 -9.12 -15.00
N GLN A 327 -16.72 -8.13 -15.35
CA GLN A 327 -16.14 -7.93 -16.67
C GLN A 327 -14.62 -7.82 -16.62
N VAL A 328 -13.97 -7.96 -17.78
CA VAL A 328 -12.58 -7.54 -17.98
C VAL A 328 -12.59 -6.08 -18.43
N GLU A 329 -11.98 -5.20 -17.64
CA GLU A 329 -11.95 -3.76 -17.87
C GLU A 329 -10.53 -3.27 -18.13
N ASN A 330 -10.40 -2.17 -18.90
CA ASN A 330 -9.16 -1.41 -19.01
C ASN A 330 -9.28 -0.17 -18.10
N CYS A 331 -8.81 -0.28 -16.86
CA CYS A 331 -8.83 0.82 -15.90
C CYS A 331 -7.62 1.74 -16.16
N SER A 332 -7.81 3.07 -16.11
CA SER A 332 -6.67 3.98 -15.88
C SER A 332 -6.45 4.13 -14.37
N ALA A 333 -5.20 4.06 -13.93
CA ALA A 333 -4.84 4.13 -12.51
C ALA A 333 -3.54 4.91 -12.29
N ASN A 334 -3.48 5.67 -11.20
CA ASN A 334 -2.24 6.27 -10.70
C ASN A 334 -1.39 5.21 -9.97
N ASP A 335 -0.09 5.44 -9.85
CA ASP A 335 0.79 4.50 -9.16
C ASP A 335 0.53 4.52 -7.63
N PRO A 336 0.23 3.38 -6.97
CA PRO A 336 0.07 3.32 -5.51
C PRO A 336 1.32 3.76 -4.71
N TYR A 337 2.48 3.78 -5.35
CA TYR A 337 3.77 4.21 -4.82
C TYR A 337 4.17 5.61 -5.33
N ALA A 338 3.21 6.42 -5.80
CA ALA A 338 3.38 7.82 -6.18
C ALA A 338 4.17 8.64 -5.13
N ARG A 339 5.02 9.56 -5.62
CA ARG A 339 5.79 10.52 -4.79
C ARG A 339 5.54 11.99 -5.16
N GLY A 340 4.71 12.20 -6.18
CA GLY A 340 4.15 13.48 -6.59
C GLY A 340 2.96 13.21 -7.51
N LEU A 341 2.07 14.18 -7.64
CA LEU A 341 0.83 14.09 -8.41
C LEU A 341 0.60 15.41 -9.18
N SER A 342 -0.26 15.38 -10.20
CA SER A 342 -0.97 16.59 -10.66
C SER A 342 -2.24 16.84 -9.85
N SER A 343 -2.85 18.02 -10.00
CA SER A 343 -4.07 18.43 -9.28
C SER A 343 -5.18 17.38 -9.33
N ASP A 344 -5.90 17.24 -8.23
CA ASP A 344 -6.93 16.22 -7.96
C ASP A 344 -6.40 14.78 -8.08
N GLY A 345 -5.09 14.59 -7.96
CA GLY A 345 -4.41 13.30 -8.12
C GLY A 345 -4.35 12.75 -9.54
N ARG A 346 -4.83 13.49 -10.56
CA ARG A 346 -5.17 12.99 -11.90
C ARG A 346 -4.06 12.16 -12.56
N ARG A 347 -2.79 12.56 -12.41
CA ARG A 347 -1.61 11.81 -12.89
C ARG A 347 -0.55 11.68 -11.81
N THR A 348 0.22 10.60 -11.88
CA THR A 348 1.44 10.47 -11.07
C THR A 348 2.59 11.24 -11.71
N LEU A 349 3.32 12.02 -10.92
CA LEU A 349 4.56 12.69 -11.34
C LEU A 349 5.76 11.75 -11.12
N ILE A 350 6.61 11.59 -12.13
CA ILE A 350 7.89 10.88 -12.02
C ILE A 350 8.91 11.81 -11.36
N VAL A 351 8.93 11.81 -10.03
CA VAL A 351 9.79 12.69 -9.21
C VAL A 351 10.71 11.91 -8.27
N ASN A 352 12.00 12.23 -8.33
CA ASN A 352 12.97 11.74 -7.36
C ASN A 352 12.89 12.58 -6.08
N ALA A 353 12.17 12.08 -5.08
CA ALA A 353 12.01 12.75 -3.77
C ALA A 353 13.33 12.96 -2.99
N CYS A 354 14.43 12.32 -3.40
CA CYS A 354 15.76 12.55 -2.83
C CYS A 354 16.56 13.66 -3.54
N SER A 355 16.02 14.28 -4.60
CA SER A 355 16.67 15.38 -5.33
C SER A 355 16.90 16.59 -4.45
N ASP A 356 18.12 17.14 -4.48
CA ASP A 356 18.49 18.35 -3.74
C ASP A 356 17.65 19.59 -4.14
N THR A 357 17.03 19.58 -5.33
CA THR A 357 16.12 20.64 -5.79
C THR A 357 14.78 20.68 -5.07
N LEU A 358 14.43 19.64 -4.30
CA LEU A 358 13.18 19.53 -3.54
C LEU A 358 13.41 19.70 -2.02
N LYS A 359 14.68 19.78 -1.61
CA LYS A 359 15.07 19.94 -0.21
C LYS A 359 15.10 21.42 0.18
N PRO A 360 14.47 21.81 1.31
CA PRO A 360 14.79 23.06 1.98
C PRO A 360 16.28 23.15 2.32
N GLU A 361 16.79 24.37 2.53
CA GLU A 361 18.14 24.56 3.05
C GLU A 361 18.27 23.85 4.42
N LEU A 362 19.43 23.24 4.69
CA LEU A 362 19.71 22.39 5.86
C LEU A 362 18.86 21.11 6.04
N TRP A 363 18.00 20.73 5.07
CA TRP A 363 17.12 19.53 5.19
C TRP A 363 17.85 18.24 5.66
N ASP A 364 18.97 17.89 5.02
CA ASP A 364 19.74 16.69 5.38
C ASP A 364 20.42 16.80 6.76
N ASN A 365 20.55 18.00 7.32
CA ASN A 365 21.06 18.26 8.68
C ASN A 365 19.96 18.31 9.74
N LEU A 366 18.67 18.38 9.37
CA LEU A 366 17.52 18.56 10.28
C LEU A 366 17.49 17.54 11.43
N VAL A 367 18.07 16.35 11.26
CA VAL A 367 18.24 15.35 12.32
C VAL A 367 18.99 15.87 13.55
N ASN A 368 19.92 16.82 13.36
CA ASN A 368 20.70 17.44 14.44
C ASN A 368 19.96 18.62 15.11
N GLU A 369 18.92 19.14 14.47
CA GLU A 369 18.14 20.32 14.92
C GLU A 369 16.79 19.93 15.52
N LYS A 370 16.41 18.64 15.49
CA LYS A 370 15.21 18.13 16.16
C LYS A 370 15.27 18.38 17.67
N PRO A 371 14.17 18.87 18.29
CA PRO A 371 14.07 19.01 19.73
C PRO A 371 14.40 17.71 20.47
N GLN A 372 15.10 17.83 21.59
CA GLN A 372 15.52 16.68 22.40
C GLN A 372 14.33 16.10 23.18
N LEU A 373 14.03 14.82 22.98
CA LEU A 373 13.04 14.06 23.75
C LEU A 373 13.78 13.01 24.58
N SER A 374 13.69 13.09 25.92
CA SER A 374 14.43 12.19 26.81
C SER A 374 13.70 10.86 27.03
N SER A 375 12.37 10.89 27.08
CA SER A 375 11.50 9.73 27.24
C SER A 375 10.16 9.95 26.53
N PHE A 376 9.50 8.87 26.13
CA PHE A 376 8.13 8.94 25.60
C PHE A 376 7.10 9.39 26.66
N SER A 377 7.45 9.38 27.95
CA SER A 377 6.67 10.03 29.02
C SER A 377 6.56 11.54 28.89
N ASP A 378 7.47 12.16 28.13
CA ASP A 378 7.62 13.60 28.04
C ASP A 378 6.83 14.16 26.82
N ILE A 379 6.10 13.28 26.13
CA ILE A 379 5.28 13.61 24.97
C ILE A 379 4.02 14.36 25.42
N SER A 380 3.82 15.52 24.80
CA SER A 380 2.66 16.39 24.94
C SER A 380 2.21 16.75 23.52
N ILE A 381 0.96 16.44 23.18
CA ILE A 381 0.43 16.50 21.80
C ILE A 381 -0.59 17.62 21.68
N TYR A 382 -0.44 18.43 20.64
CA TYR A 382 -1.43 19.40 20.19
C TYR A 382 -1.97 18.98 18.83
N GLU A 383 -3.25 18.60 18.77
CA GLU A 383 -3.94 18.26 17.53
C GLU A 383 -4.32 19.52 16.75
N MET A 384 -4.07 19.53 15.44
CA MET A 384 -4.26 20.71 14.60
C MET A 384 -4.53 20.35 13.15
N HIS A 385 -5.44 21.07 12.52
CA HIS A 385 -5.66 21.03 11.08
C HIS A 385 -4.92 22.17 10.37
N ILE A 386 -4.33 21.87 9.20
CA ILE A 386 -3.50 22.80 8.42
C ILE A 386 -4.30 24.02 7.95
N ARG A 387 -5.59 23.84 7.62
CA ARG A 387 -6.48 24.94 7.26
C ARG A 387 -6.77 25.84 8.45
N ASP A 388 -7.23 25.25 9.55
CA ASP A 388 -7.66 25.93 10.78
C ASP A 388 -6.57 26.80 11.38
N PHE A 389 -5.32 26.33 11.32
CA PHE A 389 -4.13 27.06 11.80
C PHE A 389 -4.02 28.49 11.23
N SER A 390 -4.44 28.73 9.99
CA SER A 390 -4.09 29.96 9.26
C SER A 390 -5.16 30.55 8.34
N ALA A 391 -6.28 29.87 8.09
CA ALA A 391 -7.35 30.37 7.22
C ALA A 391 -7.87 31.75 7.68
N ASN A 392 -8.03 31.92 9.00
CA ASN A 392 -8.50 33.16 9.62
C ASN A 392 -7.37 34.04 10.19
N ASP A 393 -6.10 33.61 10.13
CA ASP A 393 -5.00 34.44 10.62
C ASP A 393 -4.67 35.56 9.61
N HIS A 394 -5.10 36.78 9.95
CA HIS A 394 -4.89 37.96 9.11
C HIS A 394 -3.42 38.45 9.08
N THR A 395 -2.55 37.96 9.97
CA THR A 395 -1.10 38.24 9.94
C THR A 395 -0.37 37.36 8.91
N VAL A 396 -0.87 36.15 8.62
CA VAL A 396 -0.38 35.32 7.52
C VAL A 396 -0.77 35.96 6.18
N LYS A 397 0.15 35.94 5.20
CA LYS A 397 -0.11 36.48 3.85
C LYS A 397 -1.24 35.70 3.15
N PRO A 398 -2.20 36.36 2.48
CA PRO A 398 -3.41 35.72 1.95
C PRO A 398 -3.16 34.46 1.11
N GLU A 399 -2.13 34.46 0.27
CA GLU A 399 -1.76 33.35 -0.61
C GLU A 399 -1.26 32.09 0.13
N LEU A 400 -0.66 32.28 1.31
CA LEU A 400 -0.10 31.21 2.14
C LEU A 400 -1.13 30.61 3.11
N ARG A 401 -2.29 31.26 3.30
CA ARG A 401 -3.32 30.82 4.24
C ARG A 401 -3.89 29.45 3.86
N GLY A 402 -4.16 28.68 4.90
CA GLY A 402 -4.72 27.33 4.84
C GLY A 402 -3.81 26.31 4.14
N GLY A 403 -2.48 26.43 4.27
CA GLY A 403 -1.52 25.52 3.65
C GLY A 403 -0.16 25.54 4.34
N TYR A 404 0.71 24.61 3.93
CA TYR A 404 2.00 24.32 4.57
C TYR A 404 2.92 25.55 4.78
N LEU A 405 2.91 26.50 3.85
CA LEU A 405 3.74 27.72 3.92
C LEU A 405 3.27 28.75 4.96
N ALA A 406 2.10 28.56 5.60
CA ALA A 406 1.74 29.37 6.76
C ALA A 406 2.71 29.14 7.94
N PHE A 407 3.24 27.92 8.10
CA PHE A 407 4.17 27.58 9.19
C PHE A 407 5.56 28.24 9.05
N THR A 408 5.89 28.84 7.89
CA THR A 408 7.14 29.59 7.70
C THR A 408 6.99 31.10 7.98
N MET A 409 5.80 31.57 8.36
CA MET A 409 5.56 32.96 8.78
C MET A 409 5.81 33.08 10.29
N GLU A 410 7.08 33.17 10.70
CA GLU A 410 7.50 33.17 12.13
C GLU A 410 6.86 34.30 12.96
N ASP A 411 6.53 35.43 12.33
CA ASP A 411 5.91 36.61 12.92
C ASP A 411 4.36 36.54 12.95
N SER A 412 3.77 35.46 12.45
CA SER A 412 2.32 35.26 12.48
C SER A 412 1.78 34.97 13.88
N ALA A 413 0.52 35.35 14.13
CA ALA A 413 -0.15 35.07 15.39
C ALA A 413 -0.24 33.55 15.67
N GLY A 414 -0.45 32.74 14.62
CA GLY A 414 -0.37 31.28 14.69
C GLY A 414 1.01 30.77 15.14
N MET A 415 2.10 31.18 14.49
CA MET A 415 3.45 30.72 14.86
C MET A 415 3.89 31.23 16.23
N LEU A 416 3.59 32.48 16.58
CA LEU A 416 3.86 33.03 17.92
C LEU A 416 3.07 32.28 19.01
N HIS A 417 1.86 31.78 18.70
CA HIS A 417 1.10 30.91 19.60
C HIS A 417 1.78 29.54 19.77
N LEU A 418 2.19 28.89 18.69
CA LEU A 418 2.89 27.59 18.76
C LEU A 418 4.24 27.69 19.49
N GLN A 419 5.02 28.75 19.23
CA GLN A 419 6.24 29.06 19.98
C GLN A 419 5.96 29.22 21.49
N LYS A 420 4.88 29.91 21.85
CA LYS A 420 4.45 30.07 23.26
C LYS A 420 4.04 28.75 23.90
N LEU A 421 3.34 27.87 23.18
CA LEU A 421 2.99 26.53 23.67
C LEU A 421 4.26 25.66 23.84
N SER A 422 5.18 25.70 22.88
CA SER A 422 6.44 24.95 22.97
C SER A 422 7.32 25.43 24.12
N GLY A 423 7.44 26.75 24.31
CA GLY A 423 8.08 27.35 25.48
C GLY A 423 7.41 27.06 26.83
N ALA A 424 6.17 26.55 26.82
CA ALA A 424 5.45 26.05 28.00
C ALA A 424 5.54 24.52 28.19
N GLY A 425 6.24 23.81 27.30
CA GLY A 425 6.42 22.34 27.37
C GLY A 425 5.61 21.52 26.37
N LEU A 426 5.03 22.13 25.32
CA LEU A 426 4.49 21.37 24.19
C LEU A 426 5.63 20.79 23.33
N THR A 427 5.63 19.47 23.12
CA THR A 427 6.69 18.77 22.37
C THR A 427 6.27 18.32 20.97
N HIS A 428 4.99 18.02 20.74
CA HIS A 428 4.51 17.44 19.47
C HIS A 428 3.25 18.14 18.95
N VAL A 429 3.21 18.33 17.63
CA VAL A 429 1.98 18.65 16.89
C VAL A 429 1.51 17.38 16.17
N HIS A 430 0.24 17.01 16.35
CA HIS A 430 -0.44 16.03 15.53
C HIS A 430 -1.19 16.78 14.43
N LEU A 431 -0.73 16.65 13.18
CA LEU A 431 -1.46 17.20 12.04
C LEU A 431 -2.55 16.21 11.61
N LEU A 432 -3.75 16.72 11.37
CA LEU A 432 -4.80 16.02 10.60
C LEU A 432 -4.30 15.70 9.18
N PRO A 433 -4.96 14.76 8.45
CA PRO A 433 -4.53 14.25 7.14
C PRO A 433 -3.83 15.26 6.22
N SER A 434 -2.59 14.91 5.85
CA SER A 434 -1.71 15.71 5.00
C SER A 434 -1.06 14.87 3.89
N PHE A 435 -1.76 13.82 3.46
CA PHE A 435 -1.50 13.02 2.26
C PHE A 435 -2.59 13.35 1.21
N GLN A 436 -2.55 12.76 0.01
CA GLN A 436 -3.62 12.99 -0.98
C GLN A 436 -4.93 12.35 -0.50
N PHE A 437 -5.92 13.19 -0.18
CA PHE A 437 -7.30 12.78 0.10
C PHE A 437 -8.25 13.29 -0.99
N ALA A 438 -9.53 12.93 -0.89
CA ALA A 438 -10.59 13.39 -1.79
C ALA A 438 -11.59 14.27 -1.03
N GLY A 439 -12.42 15.04 -1.76
CA GLY A 439 -13.41 15.94 -1.15
C GLY A 439 -12.90 17.35 -0.86
N VAL A 440 -11.70 17.71 -1.33
CA VAL A 440 -11.27 19.08 -1.60
C VAL A 440 -10.59 19.08 -2.97
N GLU A 441 -10.86 20.12 -3.76
CA GLU A 441 -10.26 20.37 -5.08
C GLU A 441 -8.92 21.10 -4.90
N ASP A 442 -7.87 20.70 -5.63
CA ASP A 442 -6.52 21.22 -5.41
C ASP A 442 -6.32 22.66 -5.94
N GLU A 443 -7.04 23.06 -7.00
CA GLU A 443 -6.93 24.40 -7.56
C GLU A 443 -7.77 25.42 -6.74
N LYS A 444 -7.10 26.10 -5.79
CA LYS A 444 -7.69 27.12 -4.88
C LYS A 444 -8.58 28.20 -5.53
N ASN A 445 -8.48 28.43 -6.84
CA ASN A 445 -9.28 29.40 -7.59
C ASN A 445 -10.71 28.91 -7.91
N LYS A 446 -10.99 27.60 -7.79
CA LYS A 446 -12.31 27.01 -7.96
C LYS A 446 -13.13 26.99 -6.66
N TRP A 447 -12.46 27.08 -5.50
CA TRP A 447 -13.10 27.05 -4.17
C TRP A 447 -14.20 28.11 -4.02
N LYS A 448 -15.38 27.68 -3.59
CA LYS A 448 -16.44 28.58 -3.11
C LYS A 448 -16.12 29.12 -1.73
N CYS A 449 -16.66 30.29 -1.41
CA CYS A 449 -16.54 30.94 -0.10
C CYS A 449 -17.87 31.62 0.25
N VAL A 450 -18.28 31.52 1.52
CA VAL A 450 -19.38 32.32 2.08
C VAL A 450 -18.97 33.78 2.28
N ASP A 451 -19.94 34.70 2.19
CA ASP A 451 -19.72 36.11 2.53
C ASP A 451 -19.80 36.28 4.06
N THR A 452 -18.66 36.21 4.74
CA THR A 452 -18.60 36.26 6.21
C THR A 452 -19.28 37.50 6.78
N LYS A 453 -19.22 38.64 6.08
CA LYS A 453 -19.86 39.89 6.51
C LYS A 453 -21.38 39.83 6.45
N LYS A 454 -21.97 38.95 5.65
CA LYS A 454 -23.41 38.64 5.75
C LYS A 454 -23.69 37.73 6.94
N LEU A 455 -22.86 36.69 7.15
CA LEU A 455 -23.03 35.77 8.27
C LEU A 455 -22.91 36.48 9.64
N GLU A 456 -22.01 37.46 9.74
CA GLU A 456 -21.84 38.35 10.90
C GLU A 456 -23.08 39.21 11.23
N GLN A 457 -24.03 39.36 10.31
CA GLN A 457 -25.27 40.14 10.49
C GLN A 457 -26.47 39.27 10.92
N LEU A 458 -26.32 37.95 10.93
CA LEU A 458 -27.41 37.03 11.27
C LEU A 458 -27.53 36.82 12.79
N PRO A 459 -28.75 36.56 13.32
CA PRO A 459 -28.94 36.14 14.71
C PRO A 459 -28.10 34.89 15.02
N SER A 460 -27.53 34.81 16.23
CA SER A 460 -26.64 33.70 16.63
C SER A 460 -27.31 32.31 16.67
N ASP A 461 -28.64 32.28 16.67
CA ASP A 461 -29.54 31.13 16.67
C ASP A 461 -30.25 30.91 15.31
N SER A 462 -29.88 31.68 14.28
CA SER A 462 -30.46 31.52 12.94
C SER A 462 -29.92 30.29 12.20
N GLU A 463 -30.82 29.58 11.52
CA GLU A 463 -30.49 28.44 10.66
C GLU A 463 -29.82 28.88 9.33
N GLU A 464 -29.83 30.17 9.00
CA GLU A 464 -29.28 30.67 7.74
C GLU A 464 -27.74 30.52 7.63
N GLN A 465 -27.01 30.52 8.76
CA GLN A 465 -25.56 30.30 8.76
C GLN A 465 -25.21 28.91 8.25
N GLN A 466 -25.79 27.86 8.86
CA GLN A 466 -25.51 26.48 8.45
C GLN A 466 -26.04 26.20 7.04
N ALA A 467 -27.20 26.77 6.66
CA ALA A 467 -27.73 26.63 5.31
C ALA A 467 -26.80 27.21 4.23
N GLN A 468 -26.16 28.36 4.49
CA GLN A 468 -25.21 28.97 3.56
C GLN A 468 -23.87 28.22 3.46
N ILE A 469 -23.43 27.57 4.55
CA ILE A 469 -22.21 26.76 4.55
C ILE A 469 -22.47 25.41 3.86
N THR A 470 -23.52 24.69 4.25
CA THR A 470 -23.91 23.41 3.63
C THR A 470 -24.22 23.54 2.14
N ALA A 471 -24.69 24.70 1.68
CA ALA A 471 -24.88 24.98 0.25
C ALA A 471 -23.57 25.06 -0.58
N ILE A 472 -22.39 25.06 0.05
CA ILE A 472 -21.08 25.05 -0.64
C ILE A 472 -20.09 24.00 -0.12
N GLN A 473 -20.44 23.17 0.87
CA GLN A 473 -19.49 22.31 1.60
C GLN A 473 -18.74 21.29 0.71
N GLU A 474 -19.32 20.88 -0.42
CA GLU A 474 -18.70 19.94 -1.38
C GLU A 474 -17.81 20.66 -2.43
N GLU A 475 -17.71 21.99 -2.36
CA GLU A 475 -17.07 22.86 -3.35
C GLU A 475 -16.23 23.99 -2.70
N ASP A 476 -16.07 23.97 -1.38
CA ASP A 476 -15.19 24.90 -0.65
C ASP A 476 -13.78 24.28 -0.48
N GLY A 477 -12.93 24.88 0.35
CA GLY A 477 -11.56 24.39 0.58
C GLY A 477 -11.35 23.60 1.87
N TYR A 478 -12.41 23.13 2.53
CA TYR A 478 -12.38 22.57 3.89
C TYR A 478 -12.88 21.11 3.93
N ASN A 479 -11.99 20.21 4.31
CA ASN A 479 -12.32 18.88 4.81
C ASN A 479 -11.31 18.52 5.92
N TRP A 480 -11.53 17.44 6.66
CA TRP A 480 -10.50 16.86 7.53
C TRP A 480 -9.54 15.93 6.76
N GLY A 481 -10.00 15.39 5.63
CA GLY A 481 -9.29 14.41 4.79
C GLY A 481 -9.56 12.95 5.17
#